data_AF-A0A7S1K055-F1
#
_entry.id   AF-A0A7S1K055-F1
#
_cell.length_a   1.000
_cell.length_b   1.000
_cell.length_c   1.000
_cell.angle_alpha   90.00
_cell.angle_beta   90.00
_cell.angle_gamma   90.00
#
_symmetry.space_group_name_H-M   'P 1'
#
loop_
_entity.id
_entity.type
_entity.pdbx_description
1 polymer ?
#
loop_
_entity_poly.entity_id
_entity_poly.type
_entity_poly.pdbx_seq_one_letter_code
_entity_poly.pdbx_strand_id
1 'polypeptide(L)'
;MSPEMARGESGLSEGEATSLLEARGKDLAAIAAAADLLRRVVAGHGVSYAVVRNINYTNVCYFRCQFCAFSKGKLSEALRGQPYNLPHEEIQRRVREAWERGATEVCLQGGIHPDYTGQTYLDILRAVKEAAPHTHVHAFSPLEVQQGASTLGISVRDFLTQLKEAGLGSLP
;
A
#
# COMPACT_ATOMS: atom_id res chain seq x y z
N MET A 1 -21.35 -23.89 -16.65
CA MET A 1 -21.61 -23.32 -15.32
C MET A 1 -22.03 -21.87 -15.51
N SER A 2 -23.24 -21.51 -15.08
CA SER A 2 -23.73 -20.14 -15.16
C SER A 2 -22.93 -19.20 -14.25
N PRO A 3 -22.81 -17.90 -14.57
CA PRO A 3 -22.11 -16.90 -13.74
C PRO A 3 -22.55 -16.87 -12.27
N GLU A 4 -23.82 -17.19 -12.01
CA GLU A 4 -24.41 -17.27 -10.66
C GLU A 4 -23.81 -18.40 -9.81
N MET A 5 -23.47 -19.55 -10.41
CA MET A 5 -22.85 -20.68 -9.68
C MET A 5 -21.39 -20.41 -9.28
N ALA A 6 -20.69 -19.53 -10.01
CA ALA A 6 -19.30 -19.20 -9.69
C ALA A 6 -19.21 -18.24 -8.50
N ARG A 7 -20.27 -17.47 -8.23
CA ARG A 7 -20.24 -16.43 -7.20
C ARG A 7 -20.57 -16.91 -5.79
N GLY A 8 -21.11 -18.13 -5.63
CA GLY A 8 -21.49 -18.70 -4.33
C GLY A 8 -22.41 -17.77 -3.54
N GLU A 9 -23.72 -18.02 -3.51
CA GLU A 9 -24.67 -17.15 -2.79
C GLU A 9 -24.33 -16.99 -1.30
N SER A 10 -23.56 -17.92 -0.74
CA SER A 10 -22.94 -17.88 0.58
C SER A 10 -21.41 -17.96 0.46
N GLY A 11 -20.70 -17.08 1.18
CA GLY A 11 -19.25 -17.19 1.34
C GLY A 11 -18.83 -18.51 2.00
N LEU A 12 -17.54 -18.84 1.92
CA LEU A 12 -16.98 -20.02 2.57
C LEU A 12 -17.03 -19.87 4.10
N SER A 13 -17.38 -20.94 4.80
CA SER A 13 -17.11 -21.06 6.24
C SER A 13 -15.61 -21.17 6.52
N GLU A 14 -15.20 -20.91 7.76
CA GLU A 14 -13.80 -21.05 8.18
C GLU A 14 -13.26 -22.48 7.95
N GLY A 15 -14.08 -23.49 8.24
CA GLY A 15 -13.70 -24.90 8.05
C GLY A 15 -13.49 -25.27 6.57
N GLU A 16 -14.36 -24.77 5.69
CA GLU A 16 -14.21 -24.94 4.24
C GLU A 16 -12.96 -24.22 3.73
N ALA A 17 -12.74 -22.95 4.14
CA ALA A 17 -11.56 -22.19 3.76
C ALA A 17 -10.26 -22.87 4.20
N THR A 18 -10.23 -23.38 5.44
CA THR A 18 -9.08 -24.12 5.98
C THR A 18 -8.79 -25.38 5.17
N SER A 19 -9.83 -26.16 4.86
CA SER A 19 -9.69 -27.38 4.05
C SER A 19 -9.12 -27.10 2.66
N LEU A 20 -9.53 -25.99 2.03
CA LEU A 20 -9.01 -25.57 0.73
C LEU A 20 -7.53 -25.13 0.80
N LEU A 21 -7.10 -24.47 1.88
CA LEU A 21 -5.70 -24.08 2.09
C LEU A 21 -4.78 -25.29 2.32
N GLU A 22 -5.31 -26.39 2.84
CA GLU A 22 -4.58 -27.65 3.07
C GLU A 22 -4.50 -28.53 1.82
N ALA A 23 -5.31 -28.27 0.79
CA ALA A 23 -5.37 -29.08 -0.43
C ALA A 23 -4.00 -29.19 -1.14
N ARG A 24 -3.72 -30.38 -1.69
CA ARG A 24 -2.48 -30.69 -2.42
C ARG A 24 -2.78 -31.48 -3.69
N GLY A 25 -1.79 -31.61 -4.57
CA GLY A 25 -1.87 -32.45 -5.75
C GLY A 25 -3.07 -32.12 -6.64
N LYS A 26 -3.92 -33.12 -6.91
CA LYS A 26 -5.08 -32.98 -7.80
C LYS A 26 -6.12 -32.00 -7.27
N ASP A 27 -6.28 -31.91 -5.95
CA ASP A 27 -7.26 -31.01 -5.34
C ASP A 27 -6.82 -29.55 -5.50
N LEU A 28 -5.52 -29.27 -5.36
CA LEU A 28 -4.95 -27.94 -5.65
C LEU A 28 -5.17 -27.55 -7.12
N ALA A 29 -5.01 -28.49 -8.05
CA ALA A 29 -5.28 -28.24 -9.46
C ALA A 29 -6.75 -27.94 -9.73
N ALA A 30 -7.68 -28.62 -9.04
CA ALA A 30 -9.11 -28.34 -9.13
C ALA A 30 -9.45 -26.94 -8.58
N ILE A 31 -8.84 -26.54 -7.45
CA ILE A 31 -8.99 -25.20 -6.88
C ILE A 31 -8.49 -24.13 -7.86
N ALA A 32 -7.30 -24.32 -8.44
CA ALA A 32 -6.74 -23.37 -9.41
C ALA A 32 -7.64 -23.22 -10.66
N ALA A 33 -8.20 -24.31 -11.17
CA ALA A 33 -9.14 -24.28 -12.30
C ALA A 33 -10.45 -23.56 -11.95
N ALA A 34 -10.99 -23.78 -10.75
CA ALA A 34 -12.18 -23.09 -10.27
C ALA A 34 -11.91 -21.59 -10.08
N ALA A 35 -10.77 -21.22 -9.50
CA ALA A 35 -10.34 -19.83 -9.35
C ALA A 35 -10.17 -19.13 -10.70
N ASP A 36 -9.58 -19.81 -11.70
CA ASP A 36 -9.42 -19.26 -13.05
C ASP A 36 -10.78 -19.02 -13.73
N LEU A 37 -11.72 -19.95 -13.58
CA LEU A 37 -13.08 -19.79 -14.08
C LEU A 37 -13.78 -18.59 -13.43
N LEU A 38 -13.71 -18.46 -12.11
CA LEU A 38 -14.29 -17.34 -11.39
C LEU A 38 -13.65 -16.00 -11.81
N ARG A 39 -12.32 -15.97 -11.93
CA ARG A 39 -11.59 -14.80 -12.43
C ARG A 39 -12.05 -14.40 -13.83
N ARG A 40 -12.30 -15.35 -14.75
CA ARG A 40 -12.87 -15.05 -16.09
C ARG A 40 -14.27 -14.44 -16.01
N VAL A 41 -15.11 -14.92 -15.10
CA VAL A 41 -16.47 -14.40 -14.92
C VAL A 41 -16.46 -12.99 -14.32
N VAL A 42 -15.57 -12.72 -13.36
CA VAL A 42 -15.52 -11.45 -12.63
C VAL A 42 -14.73 -10.37 -13.39
N ALA A 43 -13.57 -10.74 -13.94
CA ALA A 43 -12.61 -9.80 -14.52
C ALA A 43 -12.40 -9.98 -16.05
N GLY A 44 -13.04 -10.96 -16.68
CA GLY A 44 -12.83 -11.25 -18.09
C GLY A 44 -11.42 -11.77 -18.40
N HIS A 45 -10.96 -11.57 -19.63
CA HIS A 45 -9.63 -12.00 -20.11
C HIS A 45 -8.56 -10.90 -20.09
N GLY A 46 -8.95 -9.66 -19.81
CA GLY A 46 -8.02 -8.53 -19.76
C GLY A 46 -7.09 -8.63 -18.56
N VAL A 47 -5.82 -8.27 -18.76
CA VAL A 47 -4.84 -8.11 -17.67
C VAL A 47 -4.52 -6.63 -17.57
N SER A 48 -4.88 -6.02 -16.43
CA SER A 48 -4.55 -4.62 -16.13
C SER A 48 -3.22 -4.52 -15.39
N TYR A 49 -2.50 -3.43 -15.60
CA TYR A 49 -1.30 -3.08 -14.84
C TYR A 49 -1.29 -1.58 -14.56
N ALA A 50 -0.52 -1.17 -13.55
CA ALA A 50 -0.25 0.22 -13.25
C ALA A 50 1.25 0.49 -13.40
N VAL A 51 1.61 1.64 -13.98
CA VAL A 51 3.00 2.10 -14.00
C VAL A 51 3.20 2.91 -12.73
N VAL A 52 3.84 2.30 -11.73
CA VAL A 52 3.94 2.85 -10.37
C VAL A 52 5.37 3.25 -10.04
N ARG A 53 5.53 4.40 -9.38
CA ARG A 53 6.78 4.76 -8.69
C ARG A 53 6.64 4.57 -7.19
N ASN A 54 7.38 3.60 -6.65
CA ASN A 54 7.56 3.46 -5.20
C ASN A 54 8.51 4.54 -4.66
N ILE A 55 8.09 5.24 -3.62
CA ILE A 55 8.86 6.27 -2.92
C ILE A 55 8.83 5.96 -1.43
N ASN A 56 9.93 5.41 -0.91
CA ASN A 56 10.14 5.36 0.52
C ASN A 56 10.73 6.69 0.99
N TYR A 57 9.92 7.51 1.68
CA TYR A 57 10.34 8.84 2.13
C TYR A 57 11.21 8.79 3.39
N THR A 58 11.16 7.71 4.17
CA THR A 58 12.12 7.47 5.25
C THR A 58 12.26 5.98 5.52
N ASN A 59 13.46 5.56 5.92
CA ASN A 59 13.69 4.23 6.50
C ASN A 59 13.81 4.26 8.04
N VAL A 60 13.61 5.41 8.69
CA VAL A 60 13.67 5.55 10.15
C VAL A 60 12.35 5.07 10.75
N CYS A 61 12.41 4.12 11.67
CA CYS A 61 11.24 3.50 12.26
C CYS A 61 11.52 3.14 13.71
N TYR A 62 10.62 3.49 14.64
CA TYR A 62 10.76 3.06 16.04
C TYR A 62 10.23 1.64 16.31
N PHE A 63 9.44 1.07 15.39
CA PHE A 63 9.02 -0.33 15.47
C PHE A 63 10.15 -1.31 15.15
N ARG A 64 10.04 -2.52 15.71
CA ARG A 64 11.03 -3.60 15.56
C ARG A 64 10.46 -4.90 14.97
N CYS A 65 9.77 -4.80 13.83
CA CYS A 65 9.17 -5.94 13.14
C CYS A 65 10.24 -6.92 12.63
N GLN A 66 10.15 -8.20 13.01
CA GLN A 66 11.17 -9.22 12.71
C GLN A 66 11.38 -9.50 11.22
N PHE A 67 10.36 -9.23 10.40
CA PHE A 67 10.38 -9.43 8.95
C PHE A 67 10.77 -8.15 8.17
N CYS A 68 10.89 -6.99 8.83
CA CYS A 68 11.03 -5.71 8.15
C CYS A 68 12.50 -5.30 7.98
N ALA A 69 12.86 -4.84 6.78
CA ALA A 69 14.19 -4.32 6.50
C ALA A 69 14.52 -3.04 7.29
N PHE A 70 13.53 -2.19 7.61
CA PHE A 70 13.73 -0.93 8.37
C PHE A 70 13.97 -1.15 9.86
N SER A 71 13.50 -2.28 10.40
CA SER A 71 13.59 -2.68 11.81
C SER A 71 15.01 -3.06 12.26
N LYS A 72 15.97 -3.15 11.36
CA LYS A 72 17.31 -3.67 11.66
C LYS A 72 18.12 -2.65 12.45
N GLY A 73 18.65 -3.05 13.61
CA GLY A 73 19.45 -2.18 14.49
C GLY A 73 20.84 -1.89 13.93
N LYS A 74 21.66 -1.14 14.69
CA LYS A 74 23.04 -0.74 14.31
C LYS A 74 23.93 -1.90 13.83
N LEU A 75 23.70 -3.11 14.33
CA LEU A 75 24.45 -4.32 13.96
C LEU A 75 24.13 -4.86 12.55
N SER A 76 23.16 -4.26 11.85
CA SER A 76 22.76 -4.65 10.49
C SER A 76 22.63 -3.44 9.56
N GLU A 77 23.46 -2.41 9.77
CA GLU A 77 23.63 -1.25 8.88
C GLU A 77 23.85 -1.65 7.42
N ALA A 78 24.58 -2.75 7.18
CA ALA A 78 24.81 -3.28 5.83
C ALA A 78 23.51 -3.71 5.11
N LEU A 79 22.43 -4.03 5.85
CA LEU A 79 21.14 -4.49 5.31
C LEU A 79 20.05 -3.40 5.34
N ARG A 80 20.22 -2.37 6.16
CA ARG A 80 19.24 -1.28 6.35
C ARG A 80 19.54 -0.06 5.47
N GLY A 81 20.80 0.11 5.10
CA GLY A 81 21.32 1.37 4.56
C GLY A 81 21.39 2.45 5.64
N GLN A 82 22.01 3.57 5.30
CA GLN A 82 22.08 4.74 6.18
C GLN A 82 20.66 5.25 6.51
N PRO A 83 20.41 5.71 7.75
CA PRO A 83 19.17 6.42 8.07
C PRO A 83 18.95 7.61 7.13
N TYR A 84 17.75 7.75 6.58
CA TYR A 84 17.38 8.89 5.77
C TYR A 84 15.95 9.34 6.03
N ASN A 85 15.72 10.63 5.81
CA ASN A 85 14.43 11.28 5.71
C ASN A 85 14.50 12.17 4.47
N LEU A 86 13.73 11.83 3.43
CA LEU A 86 13.80 12.53 2.15
C LEU A 86 13.19 13.93 2.31
N PRO A 87 13.88 14.98 1.83
CA PRO A 87 13.29 16.29 1.77
C PRO A 87 12.17 16.33 0.72
N HIS A 88 11.20 17.23 0.88
CA HIS A 88 10.03 17.30 -0.02
C HIS A 88 10.43 17.54 -1.48
N GLU A 89 11.52 18.28 -1.72
CA GLU A 89 12.06 18.54 -3.06
C GLU A 89 12.48 17.25 -3.77
N GLU A 90 13.02 16.28 -3.02
CA GLU A 90 13.41 14.97 -3.58
C GLU A 90 12.17 14.10 -3.85
N ILE A 91 11.14 14.16 -2.99
CA ILE A 91 9.85 13.52 -3.26
C ILE A 91 9.25 14.08 -4.55
N GLN A 92 9.17 15.41 -4.65
CA GLN A 92 8.67 16.12 -5.82
C GLN A 92 9.45 15.78 -7.09
N ARG A 93 10.79 15.74 -7.02
CA ARG A 93 11.65 15.35 -8.16
C ARG A 93 11.31 13.95 -8.65
N ARG A 94 11.18 12.97 -7.74
CA ARG A 94 10.82 11.59 -8.09
C ARG A 94 9.41 11.47 -8.66
N VAL A 95 8.47 12.26 -8.16
CA VAL A 95 7.09 12.32 -8.68
C VAL A 95 7.07 12.88 -10.09
N ARG A 96 7.73 14.02 -10.35
CA ARG A 96 7.86 14.60 -11.69
C ARG A 96 8.49 13.63 -12.68
N GLU A 97 9.62 13.04 -12.30
CA GLU A 97 10.32 12.05 -13.13
C GLU A 97 9.40 10.87 -13.48
N ALA A 98 8.63 10.36 -12.53
CA ALA A 98 7.69 9.27 -12.78
C ALA A 98 6.56 9.69 -13.72
N TRP A 99 5.97 10.85 -13.47
CA TRP A 99 4.88 11.39 -14.28
C TRP A 99 5.31 11.63 -15.74
N GLU A 100 6.47 12.26 -15.94
CA GLU A 100 7.06 12.50 -17.27
C GLU A 100 7.35 11.18 -18.03
N ARG A 101 7.56 10.08 -17.31
CA ARG A 101 7.78 8.73 -17.85
C ARG A 101 6.48 7.92 -18.02
N GLY A 102 5.32 8.54 -17.80
CA GLY A 102 4.02 7.91 -17.98
C GLY A 102 3.54 7.07 -16.80
N ALA A 103 4.06 7.31 -15.58
CA ALA A 103 3.51 6.69 -14.38
C ALA A 103 2.07 7.17 -14.13
N THR A 104 1.19 6.23 -13.81
CA THR A 104 -0.22 6.51 -13.48
C THR A 104 -0.42 6.69 -11.97
N GLU A 105 0.53 6.21 -11.17
CA GLU A 105 0.46 6.19 -9.72
C GLU A 105 1.84 6.38 -9.08
N VAL A 106 1.85 7.01 -7.91
CA VAL A 106 2.96 6.96 -6.97
C VAL A 106 2.52 6.23 -5.71
N CYS A 107 3.36 5.30 -5.25
CA CYS A 107 3.16 4.59 -4.00
C CYS A 107 4.13 5.09 -2.93
N LEU A 108 3.63 5.60 -1.80
CA LEU A 108 4.46 6.18 -0.74
C LEU A 108 4.27 5.45 0.60
N GLN A 109 5.37 4.96 1.15
CA GLN A 109 5.40 4.29 2.46
C GLN A 109 6.75 4.54 3.14
N GLY A 110 6.76 4.81 4.43
CA GLY A 110 7.97 5.01 5.21
C GLY A 110 8.07 4.10 6.43
N GLY A 111 9.15 4.25 7.16
CA GLY A 111 9.18 3.87 8.56
C GLY A 111 8.30 4.80 9.41
N ILE A 112 7.88 4.32 10.58
CA ILE A 112 7.15 5.15 11.55
C ILE A 112 8.16 6.03 12.28
N HIS A 113 8.42 7.21 11.71
CA HIS A 113 9.44 8.14 12.19
C HIS A 113 8.97 8.77 13.52
N PRO A 114 9.82 8.80 14.57
CA PRO A 114 9.42 9.33 15.89
C PRO A 114 8.98 10.80 15.86
N ASP A 115 9.61 11.60 15.00
CA ASP A 115 9.33 13.04 14.89
C ASP A 115 8.18 13.38 13.92
N TYR A 116 7.59 12.39 13.23
CA TYR A 116 6.50 12.64 12.29
C TYR A 116 5.19 12.90 13.02
N THR A 117 4.39 13.81 12.47
CA THR A 117 3.03 14.09 12.91
C THR A 117 2.05 13.91 11.76
N GLY A 118 0.74 13.96 12.04
CA GLY A 118 -0.27 14.02 10.98
C GLY A 118 -0.03 15.13 9.96
N GLN A 119 0.53 16.26 10.39
CA GLN A 119 0.88 17.37 9.50
C GLN A 119 1.97 16.96 8.49
N THR A 120 2.97 16.19 8.91
CA THR A 120 4.04 15.68 8.03
C THR A 120 3.46 14.85 6.88
N TYR A 121 2.52 13.95 7.16
CA TYR A 121 1.88 13.13 6.13
C TYR A 121 1.04 13.97 5.16
N LEU A 122 0.33 14.99 5.65
CA LEU A 122 -0.40 15.94 4.81
C LEU A 122 0.55 16.75 3.91
N ASP A 123 1.70 17.17 4.42
CA ASP A 123 2.68 17.92 3.64
C ASP A 123 3.36 17.07 2.57
N ILE A 124 3.59 15.78 2.85
CA ILE A 124 4.03 14.81 1.83
C ILE A 124 3.01 14.72 0.69
N LEU A 125 1.72 14.62 0.98
CA LEU A 125 0.68 14.60 -0.05
C LEU A 125 0.65 15.88 -0.87
N ARG A 126 0.74 17.04 -0.20
CA ARG A 126 0.80 18.35 -0.88
C ARG A 126 2.01 18.43 -1.81
N ALA A 127 3.18 18.03 -1.35
CA ALA A 127 4.39 17.99 -2.17
C ALA A 127 4.20 17.10 -3.42
N VAL A 128 3.59 15.91 -3.27
CA VAL A 128 3.26 15.05 -4.41
C VAL A 128 2.31 15.75 -5.39
N LYS A 129 1.24 16.37 -4.90
CA LYS A 129 0.24 17.04 -5.74
C LYS A 129 0.74 18.32 -6.39
N GLU A 130 1.64 19.05 -5.76
CA GLU A 130 2.33 20.19 -6.38
C GLU A 130 3.22 19.76 -7.55
N ALA A 131 3.88 18.59 -7.42
CA ALA A 131 4.74 18.05 -8.47
C ALA A 131 3.94 17.48 -9.66
N ALA A 132 2.85 16.78 -9.40
CA ALA A 132 1.97 16.22 -10.42
C ALA A 132 0.51 16.16 -9.91
N PRO A 133 -0.31 17.19 -10.16
CA PRO A 133 -1.67 17.28 -9.59
C PRO A 133 -2.57 16.07 -9.93
N HIS A 134 -2.37 15.50 -11.12
CA HIS A 134 -3.18 14.41 -11.66
C HIS A 134 -2.66 13.00 -11.33
N THR A 135 -1.51 12.85 -10.67
CA THR A 135 -1.02 11.52 -10.29
C THR A 135 -1.95 10.89 -9.25
N HIS A 136 -2.25 9.60 -9.39
CA HIS A 136 -2.89 8.85 -8.30
C HIS A 136 -1.88 8.67 -7.16
N VAL A 137 -2.33 8.85 -5.93
CA VAL A 137 -1.49 8.73 -4.73
C VAL A 137 -1.97 7.54 -3.90
N HIS A 138 -1.16 6.50 -3.87
CA HIS A 138 -1.39 5.28 -3.11
C HIS A 138 -0.44 5.24 -1.91
N ALA A 139 -0.88 5.69 -0.74
CA ALA A 139 0.06 5.99 0.35
C ALA A 139 -0.46 5.61 1.72
N PHE A 140 0.48 5.45 2.64
CA PHE A 140 0.30 5.28 4.09
C PHE A 140 -0.34 3.96 4.52
N SER A 141 0.44 3.18 5.25
CA SER A 141 -0.02 2.02 6.01
C SER A 141 -0.98 2.42 7.14
N PRO A 142 -1.75 1.45 7.69
CA PRO A 142 -2.57 1.69 8.88
C PRO A 142 -1.80 2.28 10.07
N LEU A 143 -0.52 1.92 10.23
CA LEU A 143 0.33 2.45 11.31
C LEU A 143 0.67 3.94 11.12
N GLU A 144 0.94 4.36 9.89
CA GLU A 144 1.20 5.77 9.56
C GLU A 144 -0.08 6.61 9.76
N VAL A 145 -1.23 6.10 9.30
CA VAL A 145 -2.53 6.73 9.52
C VAL A 145 -2.83 6.85 11.03
N GLN A 146 -2.58 5.79 11.80
CA GLN A 146 -2.82 5.80 13.25
C GLN A 146 -1.89 6.78 13.97
N GLN A 147 -0.60 6.83 13.64
CA GLN A 147 0.34 7.81 14.21
C GLN A 147 -0.09 9.23 13.84
N GLY A 148 -0.45 9.48 12.59
CA GLY A 148 -0.88 10.80 12.13
C GLY A 148 -2.11 11.30 12.89
N ALA A 149 -3.14 10.47 13.04
CA ALA A 149 -4.33 10.80 13.82
C ALA A 149 -3.99 11.05 15.30
N SER A 150 -3.19 10.15 15.90
CA SER A 150 -2.83 10.25 17.32
C SER A 150 -2.00 11.49 17.64
N THR A 151 -1.07 11.87 16.78
CA THR A 151 -0.19 13.04 16.99
C THR A 151 -0.92 14.37 16.80
N LEU A 152 -2.01 14.38 16.02
CA LEU A 152 -2.91 15.53 15.89
C LEU A 152 -4.02 15.56 16.94
N GLY A 153 -4.19 14.49 17.74
CA GLY A 153 -5.27 14.38 18.72
C GLY A 153 -6.66 14.26 18.11
N ILE A 154 -6.78 13.69 16.91
CA ILE A 154 -8.05 13.53 16.18
C ILE A 154 -8.38 12.06 15.93
N SER A 155 -9.61 11.76 15.50
CA SER A 155 -9.99 10.40 15.15
C SER A 155 -9.34 9.94 13.84
N VAL A 156 -9.16 8.63 13.68
CA VAL A 156 -8.68 8.03 12.40
C VAL A 156 -9.60 8.41 11.24
N ARG A 157 -10.91 8.48 11.48
CA ARG A 157 -11.89 8.91 10.45
C ARG A 157 -11.63 10.34 10.00
N ASP A 158 -11.42 11.26 10.93
CA ASP A 158 -11.17 12.66 10.62
C ASP A 158 -9.85 12.82 9.88
N PHE A 159 -8.82 12.10 10.32
CA PHE A 159 -7.52 12.14 9.64
C PHE A 159 -7.59 11.55 8.22
N LEU A 160 -8.27 10.42 8.01
CA LEU A 160 -8.51 9.87 6.67
C LEU A 160 -9.28 10.85 5.77
N THR A 161 -10.20 11.63 6.34
CA THR A 161 -10.91 12.69 5.61
C THR A 161 -9.94 13.78 5.17
N GLN A 162 -9.08 14.27 6.07
CA GLN A 162 -8.04 15.26 5.74
C GLN A 162 -7.03 14.74 4.71
N LEU A 163 -6.61 13.48 4.81
CA LEU A 163 -5.71 12.85 3.84
C LEU A 163 -6.36 12.80 2.45
N LYS A 164 -7.64 12.41 2.36
CA LYS A 164 -8.39 12.40 1.11
C LYS A 164 -8.49 13.80 0.50
N GLU A 165 -8.81 14.81 1.31
CA GLU A 165 -8.86 16.21 0.89
C GLU A 165 -7.50 16.73 0.41
N ALA A 166 -6.41 16.31 1.04
CA ALA A 166 -5.04 16.62 0.65
C ALA A 166 -4.57 15.87 -0.62
N GLY A 167 -5.40 14.97 -1.17
CA GLY A 167 -5.17 14.31 -2.44
C GLY A 167 -4.76 12.84 -2.37
N LEU A 168 -4.92 12.18 -1.22
CA LEU A 168 -4.78 10.73 -1.10
C LEU A 168 -5.86 10.02 -1.95
N GLY A 169 -5.44 9.09 -2.79
CA GLY A 169 -6.33 8.33 -3.66
C GLY A 169 -6.72 6.96 -3.08
N SER A 170 -5.75 6.20 -2.57
CA SER A 170 -5.98 4.89 -1.94
C SER A 170 -4.91 4.56 -0.89
N LEU A 171 -5.19 3.57 -0.04
CA LEU A 171 -4.27 3.04 0.97
C LEU A 171 -3.67 1.70 0.49
N PRO A 172 -2.36 1.45 0.71
CA PRO A 172 -1.68 0.17 0.47
C PRO A 172 -1.95 -0.91 1.52
#